data_AF-Q6SHB5-F1
#
_entry.id   AF-Q6SHB5-F1
#
_cell.length_a   1.000
_cell.length_b   1.000
_cell.length_c   1.000
_cell.angle_alpha   90.00
_cell.angle_beta   90.00
_cell.angle_gamma   90.00
#
_symmetry.space_group_name_H-M   'P 1'
#
loop_
_entity.id
_entity.type
_entity.pdbx_description
1 polymer ?
#
loop_
_entity_poly.entity_id
_entity_poly.type
_entity_poly.pdbx_seq_one_letter_code
_entity_poly.pdbx_strand_id
1 'polypeptide(L)'
;MLTKNFFFNYEKIQIEELKKKQSLLISPKDLFDNFVTSSLKKFNEHEIKGIKNFFSDLLSLDFDKIYKNYLSHPIRLAHMWIFINQSVSVQEIKFVLAHNIIENGFLDEMKNKLEKKEIEKIKTLTIDRNKEKNLNYLNIYYSNIENLSKNLLIFKSLDKLDNLLIGEKYLFDDYSLNLLKNQICSRLKKYNKRLHDYIYNAINFYEKKYS
;
A
#
# COMPACT_ATOMS: atom_id res chain seq x y z
N MET A 1 12.60 -22.01 14.85
CA MET A 1 12.20 -20.60 14.66
C MET A 1 10.88 -20.59 13.90
N LEU A 2 9.79 -20.10 14.50
CA LEU A 2 8.57 -19.79 13.75
C LEU A 2 8.95 -18.78 12.66
N THR A 3 8.79 -19.13 11.40
CA THR A 3 8.87 -18.19 10.29
C THR A 3 7.83 -17.10 10.56
N LYS A 4 8.28 -15.91 10.98
CA LYS A 4 7.40 -14.76 11.18
C LYS A 4 6.85 -14.39 9.81
N ASN A 5 5.62 -14.80 9.52
CA ASN A 5 4.94 -14.41 8.29
C ASN A 5 4.45 -12.97 8.47
N PHE A 6 5.16 -12.01 7.89
CA PHE A 6 4.76 -10.60 7.95
C PHE A 6 3.70 -10.26 6.92
N PHE A 7 3.48 -11.10 5.91
CA PHE A 7 2.83 -10.65 4.70
C PHE A 7 1.38 -11.12 4.58
N PHE A 8 0.61 -10.27 3.90
CA PHE A 8 -0.80 -10.46 3.64
C PHE A 8 -1.08 -11.66 2.76
N ASN A 9 -2.07 -12.47 3.13
CA ASN A 9 -2.48 -13.66 2.36
C ASN A 9 -3.99 -13.99 2.48
N TYR A 10 -4.84 -13.01 2.78
CA TYR A 10 -6.28 -13.19 3.03
C TYR A 10 -6.61 -14.09 4.24
N GLU A 11 -5.77 -14.09 5.29
CA GLU A 11 -6.13 -14.75 6.55
C GLU A 11 -7.22 -13.98 7.31
N LYS A 12 -7.63 -14.47 8.49
CA LYS A 12 -8.58 -13.75 9.35
C LYS A 12 -8.06 -12.35 9.69
N ILE A 13 -8.94 -11.35 9.81
CA ILE A 13 -8.56 -9.94 10.06
C ILE A 13 -7.61 -9.80 11.26
N GLN A 14 -7.87 -10.53 12.35
CA GLN A 14 -7.02 -10.52 13.55
C GLN A 14 -5.60 -11.01 13.28
N ILE A 15 -5.46 -12.01 12.41
CA ILE A 15 -4.15 -12.54 12.01
C ILE A 15 -3.44 -11.50 11.15
N GLU A 16 -4.12 -10.89 10.17
CA GLU A 16 -3.51 -9.85 9.34
C GLU A 16 -3.14 -8.58 10.13
N GLU A 17 -3.93 -8.20 11.13
CA GLU A 17 -3.61 -7.14 12.09
C GLU A 17 -2.32 -7.47 12.85
N LEU A 18 -2.19 -8.70 13.35
CA LEU A 18 -0.99 -9.15 14.04
C LEU A 18 0.24 -9.08 13.11
N LYS A 19 0.11 -9.52 11.86
CA LYS A 19 1.19 -9.45 10.87
C LYS A 19 1.60 -8.00 10.56
N LYS A 20 0.62 -7.10 10.41
CA LYS A 20 0.86 -5.66 10.24
C LYS A 20 1.63 -5.09 11.42
N LYS A 21 1.18 -5.35 12.64
CA LYS A 21 1.88 -4.90 13.86
C LYS A 21 3.30 -5.46 13.95
N GLN A 22 3.48 -6.76 13.69
CA GLN A 22 4.81 -7.39 13.70
C GLN A 22 5.77 -6.79 12.66
N SER A 23 5.28 -6.44 11.47
CA SER A 23 6.10 -5.82 10.42
C SER A 23 6.55 -4.39 10.76
N LEU A 24 5.86 -3.70 11.68
CA LEU A 24 6.27 -2.39 12.19
C LEU A 24 7.31 -2.50 13.31
N LEU A 25 7.52 -3.69 13.90
CA LEU A 25 8.48 -3.93 14.99
C LEU A 25 9.88 -4.31 14.52
N ILE A 26 10.07 -4.57 13.23
CA ILE A 26 11.36 -4.92 12.63
C ILE A 26 11.86 -3.80 11.73
N SER A 27 13.16 -3.78 11.44
CA SER A 27 13.71 -2.77 10.54
C SER A 27 13.16 -2.95 9.11
N PRO A 28 12.96 -1.86 8.35
CA PRO A 28 12.55 -1.97 6.94
C PRO A 28 13.53 -2.80 6.11
N LYS A 29 14.83 -2.78 6.44
CA LYS A 29 15.83 -3.61 5.78
C LYS A 29 15.56 -5.11 5.98
N ASP A 30 15.34 -5.54 7.23
CA ASP A 30 15.04 -6.94 7.53
C ASP A 30 13.71 -7.39 6.90
N LEU A 31 12.69 -6.52 6.92
CA LEU A 31 11.41 -6.80 6.27
C LEU A 31 11.58 -6.93 4.75
N PHE A 32 12.41 -6.08 4.15
CA PHE A 32 12.69 -6.14 2.72
C PHE A 32 13.46 -7.41 2.33
N ASP A 33 14.42 -7.87 3.13
CA ASP A 33 15.12 -9.14 2.90
C ASP A 33 14.15 -10.34 2.96
N ASN A 34 13.15 -10.28 3.86
CA ASN A 34 12.05 -11.26 3.89
C ASN A 34 11.17 -11.16 2.63
N PHE A 35 10.87 -9.96 2.15
CA PHE A 35 10.12 -9.73 0.91
C PHE A 35 10.86 -10.29 -0.31
N VAL A 36 12.16 -10.05 -0.44
CA VAL A 36 12.98 -10.61 -1.52
C VAL A 36 12.91 -12.14 -1.53
N THR A 37 13.11 -12.75 -0.36
CA THR A 37 13.15 -14.21 -0.23
C THR A 37 11.79 -14.87 -0.49
N SER A 38 10.70 -14.21 -0.10
CA SER A 38 9.35 -14.79 -0.17
C SER A 38 8.62 -14.46 -1.48
N SER A 39 8.72 -13.23 -1.98
CA SER A 39 7.88 -12.71 -3.07
C SER A 39 8.58 -12.58 -4.42
N LEU A 40 9.90 -12.42 -4.45
CA LEU A 40 10.63 -12.16 -5.70
C LEU A 40 11.16 -13.43 -6.41
N LYS A 41 10.68 -14.61 -6.01
CA LYS A 41 11.16 -15.91 -6.52
C LYS A 41 11.05 -16.10 -8.04
N LYS A 42 10.16 -15.36 -8.70
CA LYS A 42 9.93 -15.42 -10.15
C LYS A 42 10.78 -14.41 -10.95
N PHE A 43 11.47 -13.50 -10.27
CA PHE A 43 12.32 -12.50 -10.90
C PHE A 43 13.73 -13.07 -11.06
N ASN A 44 14.42 -12.67 -12.13
CA ASN A 44 15.81 -13.06 -12.32
C ASN A 44 16.76 -12.23 -11.43
N GLU A 45 18.02 -12.64 -11.33
CA GLU A 45 19.01 -12.00 -10.46
C GLU A 45 19.24 -10.51 -10.80
N HIS A 46 19.23 -10.16 -12.09
CA HIS A 46 19.41 -8.77 -12.53
C HIS A 46 18.21 -7.90 -12.11
N GLU A 47 16.98 -8.41 -12.26
CA GLU A 47 15.77 -7.73 -11.80
C GLU A 47 15.76 -7.54 -10.29
N ILE A 48 16.08 -8.59 -9.52
CA ILE A 48 16.16 -8.53 -8.07
C ILE A 48 17.22 -7.50 -7.63
N LYS A 49 18.39 -7.48 -8.29
CA LYS A 49 19.43 -6.48 -8.04
C LYS A 49 18.93 -5.07 -8.30
N GLY A 50 18.20 -4.85 -9.40
CA GLY A 50 17.59 -3.55 -9.71
C GLY A 50 16.58 -3.09 -8.65
N ILE A 51 15.77 -4.00 -8.11
CA ILE A 51 14.82 -3.73 -7.03
C ILE A 51 15.56 -3.44 -5.71
N LYS A 52 16.60 -4.21 -5.38
CA LYS A 52 17.44 -3.99 -4.19
C LYS A 52 18.13 -2.63 -4.20
N ASN A 53 18.73 -2.25 -5.33
CA ASN A 53 19.38 -0.95 -5.47
C ASN A 53 18.38 0.19 -5.27
N PHE A 54 17.20 0.09 -5.91
CA PHE A 54 16.14 1.08 -5.76
C PHE A 54 15.64 1.18 -4.30
N PHE A 55 15.49 0.06 -3.60
CA PHE A 55 15.11 0.10 -2.19
C PHE A 55 16.21 0.68 -1.31
N SER A 56 17.49 0.39 -1.59
CA SER A 56 18.62 1.02 -0.89
C SER A 56 18.62 2.53 -1.05
N ASP A 57 18.22 3.04 -2.22
CA ASP A 57 18.06 4.47 -2.47
C ASP A 57 16.90 5.07 -1.67
N LEU A 58 15.80 4.33 -1.48
CA LEU A 58 14.72 4.78 -0.60
C LEU A 58 15.14 4.76 0.86
N LEU A 59 15.91 3.76 1.27
CA LEU A 59 16.36 3.58 2.66
C LEU A 59 17.35 4.67 3.11
N SER A 60 18.06 5.31 2.18
CA SER A 60 18.93 6.44 2.49
C SER A 60 18.19 7.77 2.68
N LEU A 61 16.89 7.81 2.36
CA LEU A 61 16.02 8.97 2.60
C LEU A 61 15.40 8.88 4.00
N ASP A 62 15.21 10.04 4.64
CA ASP A 62 14.71 10.12 6.01
C ASP A 62 13.17 10.07 6.08
N PHE A 63 12.60 8.92 5.69
CA PHE A 63 11.16 8.66 5.77
C PHE A 63 10.62 8.56 7.21
N ASP A 64 11.50 8.27 8.17
CA ASP A 64 11.10 8.04 9.57
C ASP A 64 10.74 9.34 10.32
N LYS A 65 10.91 10.51 9.69
CA LYS A 65 10.35 11.79 10.17
C LYS A 65 8.84 11.76 10.38
N ILE A 66 8.11 10.94 9.62
CA ILE A 66 6.66 10.80 9.76
C ILE A 66 6.33 9.83 10.90
N TYR A 67 6.85 8.61 10.83
CA TYR A 67 6.82 7.63 11.90
C TYR A 67 7.90 6.58 11.68
N LYS A 68 8.36 5.96 12.77
CA LYS A 68 9.42 4.94 12.76
C LYS A 68 9.07 3.76 11.86
N ASN A 69 10.05 3.26 11.10
CA ASN A 69 9.90 2.14 10.17
C ASN A 69 8.85 2.43 9.07
N TYR A 70 8.80 3.66 8.56
CA TYR A 70 7.82 4.09 7.56
C TYR A 70 7.77 3.15 6.34
N LEU A 71 8.96 2.78 5.85
CA LEU A 71 9.13 1.92 4.67
C LEU A 71 8.57 0.50 4.85
N SER A 72 8.18 0.08 6.05
CA SER A 72 7.48 -1.20 6.23
C SER A 72 6.15 -1.25 5.45
N HIS A 73 5.45 -0.13 5.33
CA HIS A 73 4.20 -0.05 4.56
C HIS A 73 4.39 -0.30 3.05
N PRO A 74 5.25 0.44 2.31
CA PRO A 74 5.48 0.17 0.89
C PRO A 74 6.01 -1.24 0.61
N ILE A 75 6.82 -1.83 1.50
CA ILE A 75 7.29 -3.22 1.35
C ILE A 75 6.12 -4.20 1.40
N ARG A 76 5.20 -4.04 2.37
CA ARG A 76 4.01 -4.88 2.46
C ARG A 76 3.09 -4.70 1.27
N LEU A 77 2.93 -3.47 0.78
CA LEU A 77 2.16 -3.21 -0.43
C LEU A 77 2.78 -3.88 -1.65
N ALA A 78 4.10 -3.90 -1.78
CA ALA A 78 4.77 -4.60 -2.88
C ALA A 78 4.48 -6.11 -2.83
N HIS A 79 4.49 -6.71 -1.63
CA HIS A 79 4.04 -8.08 -1.45
C HIS A 79 2.57 -8.25 -1.87
N MET A 80 1.65 -7.44 -1.33
CA MET A 80 0.22 -7.51 -1.65
C MET A 80 -0.02 -7.37 -3.16
N TRP A 81 0.73 -6.50 -3.82
CA TRP A 81 0.66 -6.25 -5.25
C TRP A 81 1.06 -7.48 -6.06
N ILE A 82 2.19 -8.12 -5.72
CA ILE A 82 2.64 -9.37 -6.36
C ILE A 82 1.66 -10.51 -6.08
N PHE A 83 1.12 -10.58 -4.86
CA PHE A 83 0.22 -11.65 -4.46
C PHE A 83 -1.13 -11.61 -5.21
N ILE A 84 -1.62 -10.41 -5.55
CA ILE A 84 -2.93 -10.23 -6.20
C ILE A 84 -2.83 -10.23 -7.73
N ASN A 85 -1.69 -9.82 -8.30
CA ASN A 85 -1.51 -9.74 -9.75
C ASN A 85 -0.76 -10.96 -10.29
N GLN A 86 -1.18 -11.45 -11.46
CA GLN A 86 -0.58 -12.64 -12.08
C GLN A 86 0.85 -12.39 -12.57
N SER A 87 1.12 -11.19 -13.08
CA SER A 87 2.43 -10.72 -13.51
C SER A 87 2.66 -9.30 -12.99
N VAL A 88 3.88 -9.04 -12.52
CA VAL A 88 4.30 -7.74 -12.01
C VAL A 88 5.69 -7.46 -12.56
N SER A 89 5.88 -6.30 -13.16
CA SER A 89 7.18 -5.85 -13.65
C SER A 89 8.05 -5.24 -12.54
N VAL A 90 9.36 -5.16 -12.78
CA VAL A 90 10.29 -4.43 -11.90
C VAL A 90 9.83 -2.99 -11.66
N GLN A 91 9.35 -2.32 -12.71
CA GLN A 91 8.92 -0.93 -12.62
C GLN A 91 7.65 -0.77 -11.78
N GLU A 92 6.72 -1.73 -11.84
CA GLU A 92 5.58 -1.74 -10.93
C GLU A 92 6.00 -1.93 -9.47
N ILE A 93 6.99 -2.77 -9.18
CA ILE A 93 7.52 -2.90 -7.81
C ILE A 93 8.13 -1.58 -7.35
N LYS A 94 8.94 -0.92 -8.18
CA LYS A 94 9.53 0.38 -7.85
C LYS A 94 8.46 1.43 -7.61
N PHE A 95 7.43 1.47 -8.46
CA PHE A 95 6.25 2.32 -8.26
C PHE A 95 5.61 2.08 -6.89
N VAL A 96 5.34 0.83 -6.52
CA VAL A 96 4.70 0.50 -5.24
C VAL A 96 5.60 0.92 -4.08
N LEU A 97 6.90 0.63 -4.16
CA LEU A 97 7.85 1.00 -3.11
C LEU A 97 7.96 2.53 -2.92
N ALA A 98 7.77 3.29 -4.00
CA ALA A 98 7.88 4.75 -4.01
C ALA A 98 6.53 5.49 -4.04
N HIS A 99 5.40 4.81 -3.82
CA HIS A 99 4.08 5.43 -4.09
C HIS A 99 3.78 6.69 -3.25
N ASN A 100 4.47 6.90 -2.13
CA ASN A 100 4.30 8.07 -1.26
C ASN A 100 5.47 9.08 -1.32
N ILE A 101 6.39 9.00 -2.30
CA ILE A 101 7.54 9.92 -2.37
C ILE A 101 7.12 11.39 -2.46
N ILE A 102 5.97 11.71 -3.09
CA ILE A 102 5.48 13.09 -3.19
C ILE A 102 4.98 13.57 -1.83
N GLU A 103 4.19 12.76 -1.11
CA GLU A 103 3.69 13.10 0.22
C GLU A 103 4.83 13.29 1.24
N ASN A 104 5.98 12.66 1.01
CA ASN A 104 7.16 12.74 1.86
C ASN A 104 8.19 13.79 1.38
N GLY A 105 7.94 14.48 0.27
CA GLY A 105 8.86 15.50 -0.25
C GLY A 105 10.12 14.97 -0.92
N PHE A 106 10.16 13.71 -1.35
CA PHE A 106 11.32 13.05 -1.95
C PHE A 106 11.22 12.82 -3.47
N LEU A 107 10.37 13.61 -4.15
CA LEU A 107 10.17 13.44 -5.60
C LEU A 107 11.45 13.75 -6.38
N ASP A 108 12.20 14.79 -6.00
CA ASP A 108 13.36 15.25 -6.78
C ASP A 108 14.52 14.27 -6.73
N GLU A 109 14.68 13.56 -5.61
CA GLU A 109 15.69 12.54 -5.36
C GLU A 109 15.39 11.24 -6.11
N MET A 110 14.11 10.92 -6.30
CA MET A 110 13.68 9.63 -6.84
C MET A 110 13.16 9.69 -8.29
N LYS A 111 12.82 10.87 -8.82
CA LYS A 111 12.17 11.00 -10.15
C LYS A 111 12.94 10.37 -11.30
N ASN A 112 14.27 10.46 -11.30
CA ASN A 112 15.12 9.94 -12.37
C ASN A 112 15.29 8.41 -12.31
N LYS A 113 14.78 7.76 -11.25
CA LYS A 113 14.87 6.31 -11.03
C LYS A 113 13.56 5.58 -11.38
N LEU A 114 12.56 6.35 -11.81
CA LEU A 114 11.21 5.92 -12.19
C LEU A 114 10.93 6.37 -13.63
N GLU A 115 10.15 5.61 -14.38
CA GLU A 115 9.67 6.05 -15.68
C GLU A 115 8.56 7.09 -15.51
N LYS A 116 8.34 7.91 -16.54
CA LYS A 116 7.32 8.95 -16.56
C LYS A 116 5.93 8.43 -16.16
N LYS A 117 5.58 7.22 -16.59
CA LYS A 117 4.29 6.58 -16.28
C LYS A 117 4.15 6.22 -14.80
N GLU A 118 5.23 5.86 -14.10
CA GLU A 118 5.19 5.63 -12.65
C GLU A 118 4.97 6.95 -11.92
N ILE A 119 5.67 8.01 -12.32
CA ILE A 119 5.51 9.34 -11.73
C ILE A 119 4.06 9.85 -11.89
N GLU A 120 3.44 9.62 -13.05
CA GLU A 120 2.04 9.96 -13.29
C GLU A 120 1.08 9.21 -12.36
N LYS A 121 1.31 7.91 -12.14
CA LYS A 121 0.53 7.11 -11.17
C LYS A 121 0.69 7.66 -9.76
N ILE A 122 1.92 7.98 -9.34
CA ILE A 122 2.21 8.53 -8.00
C ILE A 122 1.48 9.87 -7.80
N LYS A 123 1.57 10.78 -8.79
CA LYS A 123 0.84 12.06 -8.77
C LYS A 123 -0.67 11.86 -8.65
N THR A 124 -1.23 10.92 -9.42
CA THR A 124 -2.67 10.62 -9.40
C THR A 124 -3.11 10.04 -8.05
N LEU A 125 -2.24 9.30 -7.36
CA LEU A 125 -2.49 8.72 -6.05
C LEU A 125 -2.24 9.69 -4.89
N THR A 126 -1.53 10.80 -5.12
CA THR A 126 -1.22 11.79 -4.09
C THR A 126 -2.44 12.64 -3.81
N ILE A 127 -2.96 12.59 -2.59
CA ILE A 127 -4.13 13.37 -2.18
C ILE A 127 -3.72 14.78 -1.71
N ASP A 128 -4.52 15.79 -2.05
CA ASP A 128 -4.41 17.14 -1.48
C ASP A 128 -5.02 17.12 -0.07
N ARG A 129 -4.16 17.10 0.95
CA ARG A 129 -4.57 17.02 2.37
C ARG A 129 -5.45 18.18 2.81
N ASN A 130 -5.38 19.35 2.16
CA ASN A 130 -6.24 20.48 2.47
C ASN A 130 -7.69 20.28 2.00
N LYS A 131 -7.92 19.34 1.09
CA LYS A 131 -9.23 19.06 0.48
C LYS A 131 -9.76 17.67 0.81
N GLU A 132 -9.05 16.88 1.62
CA GLU A 132 -9.40 15.47 1.83
C GLU A 132 -10.81 15.30 2.43
N LYS A 133 -11.32 16.27 3.19
CA LYS A 133 -12.71 16.25 3.73
C LYS A 133 -13.76 16.80 2.77
N ASN A 134 -13.38 17.31 1.60
CA ASN A 134 -14.32 17.83 0.59
C ASN A 134 -14.82 16.68 -0.29
N LEU A 135 -16.12 16.38 -0.21
CA LEU A 135 -16.74 15.25 -0.92
C LEU A 135 -16.64 15.36 -2.44
N ASN A 136 -16.80 16.56 -3.01
CA ASN A 136 -16.70 16.77 -4.46
C ASN A 136 -15.26 16.51 -4.92
N TYR A 137 -14.27 17.00 -4.18
CA TYR A 137 -12.86 16.73 -4.44
C TYR A 137 -12.56 15.24 -4.36
N LEU A 138 -13.00 14.54 -3.30
CA LEU A 138 -12.80 13.10 -3.16
C LEU A 138 -13.41 12.31 -4.32
N ASN A 139 -14.62 12.64 -4.73
CA ASN A 139 -15.28 11.99 -5.86
C ASN A 139 -14.44 12.13 -7.14
N ILE A 140 -13.98 13.35 -7.45
CA ILE A 140 -13.12 13.62 -8.61
C ILE A 140 -11.79 12.86 -8.49
N TYR A 141 -11.14 12.92 -7.33
CA TYR A 141 -9.87 12.26 -7.06
C TYR A 141 -9.96 10.74 -7.28
N TYR A 142 -10.97 10.07 -6.70
CA TYR A 142 -11.15 8.63 -6.87
C TYR A 142 -11.59 8.25 -8.28
N SER A 143 -12.39 9.08 -8.95
CA SER A 143 -12.72 8.88 -10.36
C SER A 143 -11.48 9.01 -11.25
N ASN A 144 -10.58 9.94 -10.98
CA ASN A 144 -9.32 10.08 -11.74
C ASN A 144 -8.42 8.84 -11.58
N ILE A 145 -8.33 8.27 -10.38
CA ILE A 145 -7.61 7.01 -10.14
C ILE A 145 -8.21 5.86 -10.96
N GLU A 146 -9.53 5.68 -10.89
CA GLU A 146 -10.27 4.63 -11.61
C GLU A 146 -10.13 4.77 -13.14
N ASN A 147 -10.28 6.01 -13.64
CA ASN A 147 -10.16 6.33 -15.06
C ASN A 147 -8.75 6.14 -15.61
N LEU A 148 -7.70 6.43 -14.81
CA LEU A 148 -6.32 6.19 -15.23
C LEU A 148 -6.05 4.69 -15.37
N SER A 149 -6.48 3.88 -14.40
CA SER A 149 -6.44 2.42 -14.52
C SER A 149 -7.23 1.70 -13.42
N LYS A 150 -7.98 0.66 -13.78
CA LYS A 150 -8.57 -0.30 -12.82
C LYS A 150 -7.53 -0.88 -11.84
N ASN A 151 -6.31 -1.10 -12.32
CA ASN A 151 -5.21 -1.65 -11.51
C ASN A 151 -4.74 -0.62 -10.47
N LEU A 152 -4.81 0.67 -10.79
CA LEU A 152 -4.46 1.74 -9.86
C LEU A 152 -5.50 1.91 -8.76
N LEU A 153 -6.79 1.70 -9.08
CA LEU A 153 -7.85 1.62 -8.06
C LEU A 153 -7.66 0.42 -7.13
N ILE A 154 -7.32 -0.75 -7.67
CA ILE A 154 -6.98 -1.94 -6.86
C ILE A 154 -5.79 -1.62 -5.96
N PHE A 155 -4.72 -1.01 -6.50
CA PHE A 155 -3.58 -0.59 -5.71
C PHE A 155 -3.98 0.36 -4.57
N LYS A 156 -4.77 1.40 -4.84
CA LYS A 156 -5.25 2.33 -3.81
C LYS A 156 -6.08 1.63 -2.74
N SER A 157 -6.82 0.59 -3.13
CA SER A 157 -7.57 -0.24 -2.19
C SER A 157 -6.66 -1.06 -1.28
N LEU A 158 -5.52 -1.53 -1.77
CA LEU A 158 -4.50 -2.21 -0.97
C LEU A 158 -3.80 -1.27 -0.01
N ASP A 159 -3.43 -0.06 -0.45
CA ASP A 159 -2.93 1.02 0.40
C ASP A 159 -3.88 1.24 1.59
N LYS A 160 -5.17 1.41 1.30
CA LYS A 160 -6.19 1.57 2.34
C LYS A 160 -6.37 0.35 3.23
N LEU A 161 -6.34 -0.86 2.68
CA LEU A 161 -6.39 -2.09 3.49
C LEU A 161 -5.19 -2.21 4.43
N ASP A 162 -3.98 -1.94 3.96
CA ASP A 162 -2.78 -2.06 4.81
C ASP A 162 -2.77 -1.05 5.96
N ASN A 163 -3.33 0.15 5.72
CA ASN A 163 -3.60 1.14 6.77
C ASN A 163 -4.70 0.67 7.73
N LEU A 164 -5.77 0.07 7.22
CA LEU A 164 -6.87 -0.48 8.04
C LEU A 164 -6.37 -1.56 9.01
N LEU A 165 -5.45 -2.41 8.54
CA LEU A 165 -4.86 -3.50 9.32
C LEU A 165 -3.95 -3.02 10.46
N ILE A 166 -3.69 -1.71 10.59
CA ILE A 166 -3.07 -1.16 11.80
C ILE A 166 -3.98 -1.44 13.01
N GLY A 167 -5.31 -1.40 12.82
CA GLY A 167 -6.26 -1.82 13.86
C GLY A 167 -6.22 -0.93 15.11
N GLU A 168 -6.01 0.38 14.93
CA GLU A 168 -6.03 1.38 16.01
C GLU A 168 -7.33 2.19 15.97
N LYS A 169 -7.99 2.38 17.13
CA LYS A 169 -9.35 2.95 17.21
C LYS A 169 -9.49 4.30 16.49
N TYR A 170 -8.49 5.16 16.58
CA TYR A 170 -8.54 6.51 15.97
C TYR A 170 -8.59 6.50 14.44
N LEU A 171 -8.24 5.37 13.80
CA LEU A 171 -8.32 5.20 12.33
C LEU A 171 -9.73 4.82 11.85
N PHE A 172 -10.67 4.64 12.77
CA PHE A 172 -12.05 4.21 12.50
C PHE A 172 -13.06 5.28 12.86
N ASP A 173 -12.71 6.56 12.67
CA ASP A 173 -13.68 7.64 12.71
C ASP A 173 -14.69 7.57 11.55
N ASP A 174 -15.83 8.26 11.70
CA ASP A 174 -16.90 8.26 10.70
C ASP A 174 -16.39 8.67 9.32
N TYR A 175 -15.45 9.61 9.26
CA TYR A 175 -14.86 10.07 8.02
C TYR A 175 -14.11 8.95 7.29
N SER A 176 -13.22 8.24 7.99
CA SER A 176 -12.40 7.17 7.43
C SER A 176 -13.25 5.98 6.98
N LEU A 177 -14.24 5.60 7.79
CA LEU A 177 -15.19 4.54 7.46
C LEU A 177 -16.05 4.90 6.24
N ASN A 178 -16.57 6.12 6.18
CA ASN A 178 -17.34 6.61 5.04
C ASN A 178 -16.49 6.67 3.77
N LEU A 179 -15.24 7.10 3.86
CA LEU A 179 -14.32 7.10 2.72
C LEU A 179 -14.08 5.68 2.19
N LEU A 180 -13.84 4.70 3.07
CA LEU A 180 -13.67 3.31 2.65
C LEU A 180 -14.94 2.75 1.99
N LYS A 181 -16.10 2.91 2.62
CA LYS A 181 -17.37 2.39 2.10
C LYS A 181 -17.76 3.06 0.78
N ASN A 182 -17.77 4.40 0.76
CA ASN A 182 -18.33 5.19 -0.33
C ASN A 182 -17.34 5.42 -1.47
N GLN A 183 -16.03 5.48 -1.18
CA GLN A 183 -15.03 5.73 -2.22
C GLN A 183 -14.34 4.46 -2.72
N ILE A 184 -13.90 3.59 -1.82
CA ILE A 184 -13.15 2.38 -2.17
C ILE A 184 -14.09 1.22 -2.53
N CYS A 185 -14.93 0.76 -1.59
CA CYS A 185 -15.73 -0.46 -1.78
C CYS A 185 -16.73 -0.32 -2.94
N SER A 186 -17.42 0.83 -3.04
CA SER A 186 -18.40 1.11 -4.10
C SER A 186 -17.85 0.93 -5.53
N ARG A 187 -16.56 1.25 -5.74
CA ARG A 187 -15.88 1.12 -7.03
C ARG A 187 -15.21 -0.24 -7.19
N LEU A 188 -14.53 -0.72 -6.15
CA LEU A 188 -13.69 -1.92 -6.19
C LEU A 188 -14.47 -3.19 -6.54
N LYS A 189 -15.74 -3.30 -6.11
CA LYS A 189 -16.56 -4.51 -6.31
C LYS A 189 -16.61 -4.96 -7.78
N LYS A 190 -16.59 -4.01 -8.71
CA LYS A 190 -16.62 -4.24 -10.16
C LYS A 190 -15.34 -4.91 -10.69
N TYR A 191 -14.21 -4.67 -10.05
CA TYR A 191 -12.88 -5.04 -10.57
C TYR A 191 -12.21 -6.16 -9.76
N ASN A 192 -12.48 -6.25 -8.46
CA ASN A 192 -11.92 -7.27 -7.61
C ASN A 192 -12.87 -7.59 -6.44
N LYS A 193 -13.83 -8.49 -6.68
CA LYS A 193 -14.82 -8.90 -5.68
C LYS A 193 -14.19 -9.48 -4.42
N ARG A 194 -13.12 -10.28 -4.54
CA ARG A 194 -12.45 -10.90 -3.39
C ARG A 194 -11.83 -9.84 -2.47
N LEU A 195 -11.11 -8.88 -3.03
CA LEU A 195 -10.52 -7.78 -2.24
C LEU A 195 -11.62 -6.88 -1.64
N HIS A 196 -12.66 -6.59 -2.41
CA HIS A 196 -13.84 -5.86 -1.92
C HIS A 196 -14.45 -6.54 -0.69
N ASP A 197 -14.79 -7.83 -0.79
CA ASP A 197 -15.44 -8.56 0.28
C ASP A 197 -14.54 -8.63 1.53
N TYR A 198 -13.23 -8.74 1.33
CA TYR A 198 -12.26 -8.72 2.43
C TYR A 198 -12.19 -7.38 3.15
N ILE A 199 -12.08 -6.26 2.42
CA ILE A 199 -12.08 -4.91 3.01
C ILE A 199 -13.40 -4.65 3.74
N TYR A 200 -14.54 -5.03 3.14
CA TYR A 200 -15.84 -4.86 3.76
C TYR A 200 -15.96 -5.65 5.08
N ASN A 201 -15.45 -6.89 5.11
CA ASN A 201 -15.39 -7.69 6.33
C ASN A 201 -14.47 -7.09 7.40
N ALA A 202 -13.33 -6.51 6.99
CA ALA A 202 -12.43 -5.80 7.90
C ALA A 202 -13.12 -4.59 8.55
N ILE A 203 -13.84 -3.79 7.76
CA ILE A 203 -14.62 -2.66 8.26
C ILE A 203 -15.65 -3.12 9.30
N ASN A 204 -16.47 -4.12 8.98
CA ASN A 204 -17.48 -4.64 9.90
C ASN A 204 -16.88 -5.21 11.19
N PHE A 205 -15.70 -5.84 11.07
CA PHE A 205 -14.98 -6.36 12.23
C PHE A 205 -14.57 -5.24 13.18
N TYR A 206 -13.99 -4.15 12.66
CA TYR A 206 -13.54 -3.03 13.48
C TYR A 206 -14.69 -2.18 14.02
N GLU A 207 -15.76 -1.97 13.25
CA GLU A 207 -16.97 -1.31 13.76
C GLU A 207 -17.49 -2.05 15.00
N LYS A 208 -17.62 -3.39 14.95
CA LYS A 208 -18.04 -4.18 16.11
C LYS A 208 -17.04 -4.16 17.28
N LYS A 209 -15.75 -4.07 17.01
CA LYS A 209 -14.68 -4.05 18.04
C LYS A 209 -14.66 -2.75 18.84
N TYR A 210 -15.08 -1.63 18.23
CA TYR A 210 -15.00 -0.29 18.82
C TYR A 210 -16.34 0.38 19.12
N SER A 211 -17.45 -0.26 18.72
CA SER A 211 -18.82 0.07 19.20
C SER A 211 -18.93 -0.23 20.69
#